data_AF-A0A7Y4RD81-F1
#
_entry.id   AF-A0A7Y4RD81-F1
#
_cell.length_a   1.000
_cell.length_b   1.000
_cell.length_c   1.000
_cell.angle_alpha   90.00
_cell.angle_beta   90.00
_cell.angle_gamma   90.00
#
_symmetry.space_group_name_H-M   'P 1'
#
loop_
_entity.id
_entity.type
_entity.pdbx_description
1 polymer ?
#
loop_
_entity_poly.entity_id
_entity_poly.type
_entity_poly.pdbx_seq_one_letter_code
_entity_poly.pdbx_strand_id
1 'polypeptide(L)'
;MNTVTQLLQDLQRRGVTVRAVGDRIGFKPADAVPPELVERMRRHKTELLAMLRGRNRRPPVGPLPVQPSAFTTTPKGFVVPNDLPEPWQEFYLERCGVREFCGNQSREHAEAGALAETLAAMEQDDAP
;
A
#
# COMPACT_ATOMS: atom_id res chain seq x y z
N MET A 1 -2.38 -17.64 25.66
CA MET A 1 -1.24 -16.83 25.18
C MET A 1 -1.75 -15.93 24.06
N ASN A 2 -1.87 -14.61 24.26
CA ASN A 2 -2.18 -13.68 23.18
C ASN A 2 -0.88 -13.04 22.72
N THR A 3 -0.52 -13.23 21.46
CA THR A 3 0.72 -12.70 20.87
C THR A 3 0.55 -11.24 20.44
N VAL A 4 1.66 -10.50 20.36
CA VAL A 4 1.66 -9.09 19.91
C VAL A 4 1.03 -8.92 18.53
N THR A 5 1.21 -9.90 17.64
CA THR A 5 0.60 -9.91 16.30
C THR A 5 -0.92 -9.97 16.36
N GLN A 6 -1.49 -10.81 17.24
CA GLN A 6 -2.95 -10.86 17.43
C GLN A 6 -3.49 -9.55 18.00
N LEU A 7 -2.76 -8.92 18.92
CA LEU A 7 -3.15 -7.63 19.49
C LEU A 7 -3.22 -6.53 18.41
N LEU A 8 -2.24 -6.48 17.50
CA LEU A 8 -2.25 -5.56 16.37
C LEU A 8 -3.38 -5.85 15.37
N GLN A 9 -3.67 -7.13 15.11
CA GLN A 9 -4.74 -7.54 14.22
C GLN A 9 -6.13 -7.18 14.79
N ASP A 10 -6.32 -7.30 16.10
CA ASP A 10 -7.56 -6.89 16.78
C ASP A 10 -7.75 -5.37 16.72
N LEU A 11 -6.69 -4.60 16.94
CA LEU A 11 -6.67 -3.15 16.79
C LEU A 11 -7.03 -2.73 15.34
N GLN A 12 -6.44 -3.39 14.35
CA GLN A 12 -6.70 -3.11 12.94
C GLN A 12 -8.13 -3.46 12.52
N ARG A 13 -8.68 -4.59 13.00
CA ARG A 13 -10.08 -4.98 12.76
C ARG A 13 -11.07 -3.97 13.32
N ARG A 14 -10.72 -3.29 14.40
CA ARG A 14 -11.51 -2.20 15.00
C ARG A 14 -11.30 -0.85 14.31
N GLY A 15 -10.49 -0.78 13.25
CA GLY A 15 -10.15 0.46 12.56
C GLY A 15 -9.18 1.36 13.33
N VAL A 16 -8.52 0.83 14.37
CA VAL A 16 -7.54 1.59 15.14
C VAL A 16 -6.21 1.60 14.40
N THR A 17 -5.76 2.80 14.04
CA THR A 17 -4.43 3.02 13.46
C THR A 17 -3.41 3.13 14.59
N VAL A 18 -2.45 2.21 14.64
CA VAL A 18 -1.39 2.15 15.65
C VAL A 18 -0.05 2.51 15.00
N ARG A 19 0.68 3.47 15.56
CA ARG A 19 2.01 3.90 15.07
C ARG A 19 2.98 4.10 16.21
N ALA A 20 4.27 3.88 15.96
CA ALA A 20 5.32 4.31 16.88
C ALA A 20 5.57 5.81 16.70
N VAL A 21 5.46 6.58 17.78
CA VAL A 21 5.78 8.01 17.85
C VAL A 21 6.96 8.15 18.82
N GLY A 22 8.17 8.11 18.28
CA GLY A 22 9.40 8.04 19.09
C GLY A 22 9.44 6.79 19.97
N ASP A 23 9.42 6.97 21.29
CA ASP A 23 9.38 5.92 22.33
C ASP A 23 7.98 5.64 22.87
N ARG A 24 6.94 6.17 22.20
CA ARG A 24 5.54 5.99 22.57
C ARG A 24 4.76 5.32 21.44
N ILE A 25 3.66 4.68 21.81
CA ILE A 25 2.72 4.10 20.84
C ILE A 25 1.56 5.10 20.74
N GLY A 26 1.38 5.66 19.55
CA GLY A 26 0.21 6.48 19.21
C GLY A 26 -0.87 5.61 18.60
N PHE A 27 -2.13 5.85 18.98
CA PHE A 27 -3.29 5.17 18.42
C PHE A 27 -4.44 6.14 18.16
N LYS A 28 -5.17 5.95 17.06
CA LYS A 28 -6.36 6.73 16.71
C LYS A 28 -7.42 5.86 16.00
N PRO A 29 -8.72 6.06 16.27
CA PRO A 29 -9.28 6.91 17.34
C PRO A 29 -9.05 6.30 18.73
N ALA A 30 -8.80 7.14 19.73
CA ALA A 30 -8.59 6.68 21.11
C ALA A 30 -9.84 6.03 21.71
N ASP A 31 -11.02 6.42 21.21
CA ASP A 31 -12.34 5.92 21.62
C ASP A 31 -12.54 4.43 21.30
N ALA A 32 -11.93 3.95 20.21
CA ALA A 32 -12.02 2.55 19.79
C ALA A 32 -11.06 1.60 20.53
N VAL A 33 -10.28 2.12 21.50
CA VAL A 33 -9.32 1.34 22.28
C VAL A 33 -9.83 1.18 23.72
N PRO A 34 -10.43 0.02 24.07
CA PRO A 34 -10.92 -0.20 25.43
C PRO A 34 -9.74 -0.31 26.42
N PRO A 35 -9.95 0.00 27.71
CA PRO A 35 -8.90 0.06 28.72
C PRO A 35 -8.15 -1.27 28.91
N GLU A 36 -8.84 -2.40 28.79
CA GLU A 36 -8.25 -3.75 28.77
C GLU A 36 -7.22 -3.95 27.65
N LEU A 37 -7.41 -3.30 26.51
CA LEU A 37 -6.51 -3.35 25.36
C LEU A 37 -5.29 -2.48 25.61
N VAL A 38 -5.47 -1.33 26.28
CA VAL A 38 -4.37 -0.46 26.71
C VAL A 38 -3.46 -1.18 27.70
N GLU A 39 -4.02 -1.92 28.66
CA GLU A 39 -3.23 -2.72 29.60
C GLU A 39 -2.42 -3.82 28.89
N ARG A 40 -3.05 -4.49 27.93
CA ARG A 40 -2.37 -5.49 27.08
C ARG A 40 -1.25 -4.85 26.25
N MET A 41 -1.49 -3.69 25.64
CA MET A 41 -0.47 -2.93 24.90
C MET A 41 0.67 -2.49 25.81
N ARG A 42 0.39 -2.11 27.06
CA ARG A 42 1.42 -1.76 28.05
C ARG A 42 2.27 -2.97 28.43
N ARG A 43 1.67 -4.13 28.64
CA ARG A 43 2.39 -5.38 28.97
C ARG A 43 3.37 -5.79 27.89
N HIS A 44 3.01 -5.55 26.63
CA HIS A 44 3.84 -5.87 25.47
C HIS A 44 4.49 -4.65 24.81
N LYS A 45 4.60 -3.51 25.52
CA LYS A 45 5.02 -2.23 24.94
C LYS A 45 6.36 -2.30 24.21
N THR A 46 7.35 -2.96 24.81
CA THR A 46 8.70 -3.08 24.26
C THR A 46 8.70 -3.82 22.93
N GLU A 47 7.97 -4.94 22.88
CA GLU A 47 7.86 -5.80 21.71
C GLU A 47 7.00 -5.15 20.61
N LEU A 48 5.92 -4.47 21.00
CA LEU A 48 5.11 -3.62 20.12
C LEU A 48 5.94 -2.49 19.50
N LEU A 49 6.72 -1.77 20.29
CA LEU A 49 7.59 -0.70 19.79
C LEU A 49 8.65 -1.25 18.85
N ALA A 50 9.26 -2.41 19.16
CA ALA A 50 10.24 -3.05 18.28
C ALA A 50 9.61 -3.42 16.93
N MET A 51 8.43 -4.05 16.92
CA MET A 51 7.70 -4.39 15.69
C MET A 51 7.26 -3.14 14.92
N LEU A 52 6.71 -2.13 15.59
CA LEU A 52 6.26 -0.90 14.95
C LEU A 52 7.43 -0.09 14.40
N ARG A 53 8.59 -0.09 15.06
CA ARG A 53 9.83 0.54 14.55
C ARG A 53 10.39 -0.24 13.35
N GLY A 54 10.32 -1.57 13.36
CA GLY A 54 10.70 -2.41 12.22
C GLY A 54 9.81 -2.14 10.99
N ARG A 55 8.49 -2.01 11.18
CA ARG A 55 7.55 -1.63 10.11
C ARG A 55 7.68 -0.17 9.66
N ASN A 56 8.02 0.73 10.58
CA ASN A 56 8.16 2.16 10.30
C ASN A 56 9.59 2.56 9.86
N ARG A 57 10.53 1.60 9.79
CA ARG A 57 11.72 1.74 8.97
C ARG A 57 11.26 1.76 7.52
N ARG A 58 10.97 2.96 7.03
CA ARG A 58 11.42 3.31 5.69
C ARG A 58 12.92 2.98 5.67
N PRO A 59 13.41 2.14 4.75
CA PRO A 59 14.85 1.99 4.62
C PRO A 59 15.46 3.39 4.49
N PRO A 60 16.68 3.63 5.04
CA PRO A 60 17.37 4.87 4.73
C PRO A 60 17.38 4.99 3.21
N VAL A 61 16.86 6.11 2.70
CA VAL A 61 17.07 6.53 1.32
C VAL A 61 18.57 6.87 1.18
N GLY A 62 19.43 5.86 1.26
CA GLY A 62 20.64 5.87 0.45
C GLY A 62 20.21 5.90 -1.02
N PRO A 63 21.11 6.21 -1.97
CA PRO A 63 20.78 6.00 -3.37
C PRO A 63 20.28 4.57 -3.45
N LEU A 64 18.98 4.42 -3.73
CA LEU A 64 18.42 3.12 -4.01
C LEU A 64 19.35 2.55 -5.08
N PRO A 65 19.71 1.26 -5.06
CA PRO A 65 20.03 0.65 -6.33
C PRO A 65 18.84 1.06 -7.19
N VAL A 66 19.11 1.82 -8.27
CA VAL A 66 18.19 1.84 -9.38
C VAL A 66 18.13 0.37 -9.76
N GLN A 67 17.22 -0.38 -9.12
CA GLN A 67 16.66 -1.52 -9.77
C GLN A 67 16.27 -0.93 -11.12
N PRO A 68 16.79 -1.43 -12.25
CA PRO A 68 16.28 -0.98 -13.52
C PRO A 68 14.78 -1.15 -13.38
N SER A 69 14.07 -0.02 -13.26
CA SER A 69 12.65 -0.04 -12.92
C SER A 69 12.07 -0.98 -13.94
N ALA A 70 11.34 -1.98 -13.45
CA ALA A 70 10.47 -2.79 -14.28
C ALA A 70 9.33 -1.92 -14.85
N PHE A 71 9.55 -0.62 -15.06
CA PHE A 71 8.58 0.36 -15.45
C PHE A 71 9.22 1.52 -16.20
N THR A 72 8.62 1.90 -17.33
CA THR A 72 8.93 3.13 -18.05
C THR A 72 7.94 4.21 -17.62
N THR A 73 8.44 5.31 -17.04
CA THR A 73 7.61 6.49 -16.75
C THR A 73 7.38 7.27 -18.03
N THR A 74 6.13 7.41 -18.43
CA THR A 74 5.74 8.24 -19.58
C THR A 74 5.84 9.74 -19.25
N PRO A 75 5.94 10.64 -20.24
CA PRO A 75 5.91 12.09 -20.02
C PRO A 75 4.60 12.57 -19.35
N LYS A 76 3.54 11.75 -19.37
CA LYS A 76 2.27 12.00 -18.66
C LYS A 76 2.30 11.57 -17.18
N GLY A 77 3.38 10.95 -16.72
CA GLY A 77 3.57 10.53 -15.33
C GLY A 77 2.86 9.24 -14.93
N PHE A 78 2.46 8.41 -15.91
CA PHE A 78 1.96 7.06 -15.65
C PHE A 78 3.12 6.06 -15.63
N VAL A 79 2.98 5.07 -14.74
CA VAL A 79 3.93 3.97 -14.57
C VAL A 79 3.48 2.79 -15.47
N VAL A 80 4.21 2.52 -16.56
CA VAL A 80 3.91 1.39 -17.47
C VAL A 80 4.70 0.16 -17.03
N PRO A 81 4.08 -1.02 -16.79
CA PRO A 81 4.80 -2.26 -16.47
C PRO A 81 5.70 -2.72 -17.61
N ASN A 82 6.94 -3.13 -17.29
CA ASN A 82 7.91 -3.61 -18.30
C ASN A 82 7.53 -4.98 -18.86
N ASP A 83 6.79 -5.80 -18.11
CA ASP A 83 6.30 -7.10 -18.57
C ASP A 83 5.08 -6.97 -19.49
N LEU A 84 4.58 -5.74 -19.70
CA LEU A 84 3.45 -5.49 -20.58
C LEU A 84 3.94 -5.33 -22.03
N PRO A 85 3.45 -6.14 -22.99
CA PRO A 85 3.89 -6.05 -24.37
C PRO A 85 3.58 -4.66 -24.95
N GLU A 86 4.42 -4.18 -25.85
CA GLU A 86 4.31 -2.84 -26.48
C GLU A 86 2.90 -2.46 -26.96
N PRO A 87 2.14 -3.32 -27.67
CA PRO A 87 0.77 -2.99 -28.07
C PRO A 87 -0.18 -2.79 -26.87
N TRP A 88 0.04 -3.51 -25.76
CA TRP A 88 -0.78 -3.43 -24.55
C TRP A 88 -0.48 -2.19 -23.71
N GLN A 89 0.69 -1.57 -23.92
CA GLN A 89 1.08 -0.37 -23.18
C GLN A 89 0.21 0.83 -23.52
N GLU A 90 -0.15 1.01 -24.80
CA GLU A 90 -1.04 2.09 -25.23
C GLU A 90 -2.44 1.89 -24.64
N PHE A 91 -2.98 0.67 -24.77
CA PHE A 91 -4.28 0.31 -24.20
C PHE A 91 -4.33 0.57 -22.68
N TYR A 92 -3.30 0.15 -21.95
CA TYR A 92 -3.14 0.43 -20.52
C TYR A 92 -3.14 1.93 -20.21
N LEU A 93 -2.36 2.72 -20.94
CA LEU A 93 -2.26 4.17 -20.75
C LEU A 93 -3.58 4.89 -21.03
N GLU A 94 -4.33 4.45 -22.03
CA GLU A 94 -5.68 4.96 -22.31
C GLU A 94 -6.64 4.66 -21.16
N ARG A 95 -6.66 3.42 -20.66
CA ARG A 95 -7.50 3.03 -19.50
C ARG A 95 -7.13 3.83 -18.24
N CYS A 96 -5.85 4.08 -18.01
CA CYS A 96 -5.38 4.94 -16.92
C CYS A 96 -5.96 6.36 -17.02
N GLY A 97 -5.84 6.98 -18.20
CA GLY A 97 -6.36 8.32 -18.46
C GLY A 97 -7.88 8.42 -18.29
N VAL A 98 -8.62 7.43 -18.81
CA VAL A 98 -10.09 7.38 -18.67
C VAL A 98 -10.50 7.25 -17.20
N ARG A 99 -9.83 6.40 -16.42
CA ARG A 99 -10.15 6.21 -15.00
C ARG A 99 -9.79 7.41 -14.13
N GLU A 100 -8.65 8.05 -14.38
CA GLU A 100 -8.24 9.25 -13.66
C GLU A 100 -9.21 10.40 -13.96
N PHE A 101 -9.48 10.67 -15.24
CA PHE A 101 -10.23 11.86 -15.65
C PHE A 101 -11.76 11.67 -15.64
N CYS A 102 -12.27 10.58 -16.23
CA CYS A 102 -13.72 10.32 -16.29
C CYS A 102 -14.22 9.55 -15.06
N GLY A 103 -13.38 8.68 -14.48
CA GLY A 103 -13.71 7.91 -13.28
C GLY A 103 -13.50 8.66 -11.96
N ASN A 104 -12.89 9.86 -12.00
CA ASN A 104 -12.48 10.65 -10.83
C ASN A 104 -11.71 9.82 -9.79
N GLN A 105 -10.92 8.85 -10.27
CA GLN A 105 -10.09 7.99 -9.43
C GLN A 105 -8.75 8.67 -9.16
N SER A 106 -8.16 8.42 -7.99
CA SER A 106 -6.76 8.80 -7.77
C SER A 106 -5.88 8.04 -8.78
N ARG A 107 -4.75 8.65 -9.18
CA ARG A 107 -3.83 8.06 -10.17
C ARG A 107 -3.45 6.61 -9.83
N GLU A 108 -3.08 6.33 -8.59
CA GLU A 108 -2.74 4.97 -8.13
C GLU A 108 -3.91 3.98 -8.35
N HIS A 109 -5.14 4.40 -8.10
CA HIS A 109 -6.32 3.56 -8.26
C HIS A 109 -6.72 3.40 -9.74
N ALA A 110 -6.51 4.45 -10.53
CA ALA A 110 -6.68 4.43 -11.98
C ALA A 110 -5.68 3.47 -12.65
N GLU A 111 -4.41 3.52 -12.27
CA GLU A 111 -3.35 2.60 -12.73
C GLU A 111 -3.65 1.15 -12.36
N ALA A 112 -3.99 0.89 -11.09
CA ALA A 112 -4.31 -0.46 -10.64
C ALA A 112 -5.54 -1.04 -11.38
N GLY A 113 -6.57 -0.23 -11.59
CA GLY A 113 -7.77 -0.64 -12.29
C GLY A 113 -7.55 -0.83 -13.80
N ALA A 114 -6.75 0.04 -14.42
CA ALA A 114 -6.38 -0.06 -15.82
C ALA A 114 -5.52 -1.30 -16.09
N LEU A 115 -4.59 -1.63 -15.19
CA LEU A 115 -3.77 -2.84 -15.29
C LEU A 115 -4.62 -4.10 -15.24
N ALA A 116 -5.58 -4.16 -14.30
CA ALA A 116 -6.49 -5.30 -14.19
C ALA A 116 -7.33 -5.50 -15.47
N GLU A 117 -7.81 -4.42 -16.10
CA GLU A 117 -8.54 -4.50 -17.36
C GLU A 117 -7.66 -4.88 -18.54
N THR A 118 -6.44 -4.36 -18.58
CA THR A 118 -5.44 -4.70 -19.61
C THR A 118 -5.13 -6.19 -19.55
N LEU A 119 -4.85 -6.73 -18.36
CA LEU A 119 -4.60 -8.16 -18.18
C LEU A 119 -5.83 -9.04 -18.51
N ALA A 120 -7.04 -8.57 -18.19
CA ALA A 120 -8.26 -9.30 -18.51
C ALA A 120 -8.51 -9.33 -20.03
N ALA A 121 -8.28 -8.21 -20.72
CA ALA A 121 -8.39 -8.15 -22.16
C ALA A 121 -7.29 -8.99 -22.86
N MET A 122 -6.09 -9.08 -22.28
CA MET A 122 -5.01 -9.98 -22.73
C MET A 122 -5.41 -11.43 -22.71
N GLU A 123 -6.05 -11.86 -21.62
CA GLU A 123 -6.51 -13.24 -21.48
C GLU A 123 -7.63 -13.58 -22.47
N GLN A 124 -8.42 -12.58 -22.88
CA GLN A 124 -9.54 -12.73 -23.80
C GLN A 124 -9.17 -12.49 -25.27
N ASP A 125 -7.93 -12.05 -25.55
CA ASP A 125 -7.48 -11.62 -26.89
C ASP A 125 -8.38 -10.52 -27.51
N ASP A 126 -9.04 -9.73 -26.64
CA ASP A 126 -10.05 -8.73 -27.03
C ASP A 126 -9.41 -7.36 -27.36
N ALA A 127 -8.19 -7.13 -26.87
CA ALA A 127 -7.37 -5.93 -27.12
C ALA A 127 -5.88 -6.35 -27.32
N PRO A 128 -4.91 -5.44 -27.56
CA PRO A 128 -3.69 -5.76 -28.32
C PRO A 128 -2.39 -5.80 -27.53
#